data_AF-L1MMV9-F1
#
_entry.id   AF-L1MMV9-F1
#
_cell.length_a   1.000
_cell.length_b   1.000
_cell.length_c   1.000
_cell.angle_alpha   90.00
_cell.angle_beta   90.00
_cell.angle_gamma   90.00
#
_symmetry.space_group_name_H-M   'P 1'
#
loop_
_entity.id
_entity.type
_entity.pdbx_description
1 polymer ?
#
loop_
_entity_poly.entity_id
_entity_poly.type
_entity_poly.pdbx_seq_one_letter_code
_entity_poly.pdbx_strand_id
1 'polypeptide(L)' 'MDKLRKKASKGGKKKCCRSKKRCKICPVVIHRLRKSGAFELDDAALAKALKKARKW' A
#
# COMPACT_ATOMS: atom_id res chain seq x y z
N MET A 1 -11.07 -1.60 4.27
CA MET A 1 -9.61 -1.29 4.26
C MET A 1 -9.30 0.15 4.69
N ASP A 2 -10.09 0.69 5.61
CA ASP A 2 -10.19 2.15 5.79
C ASP A 2 -8.95 2.80 6.43
N LYS A 3 -8.38 2.15 7.46
CA LYS A 3 -7.12 2.58 8.09
C LYS A 3 -5.94 2.67 7.10
N LEU A 4 -5.94 1.83 6.05
CA LEU A 4 -4.91 1.85 5.02
C LEU A 4 -5.12 3.04 4.07
N ARG A 5 -6.36 3.28 3.61
CA ARG A 5 -6.73 4.44 2.81
C ARG A 5 -6.35 5.74 3.54
N LYS A 6 -6.75 5.89 4.81
CA LYS A 6 -6.41 7.06 5.65
C LYS A 6 -4.91 7.28 5.80
N LYS A 7 -4.11 6.22 6.01
CA LYS A 7 -2.65 6.33 6.08
C LYS A 7 -2.01 6.59 4.73
N ALA A 8 -2.60 6.08 3.65
CA ALA A 8 -2.15 6.35 2.29
C ALA A 8 -2.34 7.83 1.92
N SER A 9 -3.46 8.45 2.31
CA SER A 9 -3.68 9.89 2.12
C SER A 9 -2.62 10.74 2.83
N LYS A 10 -2.15 10.29 4.01
CA LYS A 10 -1.06 10.92 4.76
C LYS A 10 0.36 10.58 4.27
N GLY A 11 0.49 9.89 3.13
CA GLY A 11 1.79 9.57 2.52
C GLY A 11 2.52 8.35 3.09
N GLY A 12 1.93 7.63 4.05
CA GLY A 12 2.57 6.46 4.68
C GLY A 12 3.72 6.82 5.62
N LYS A 13 4.68 5.90 5.77
CA LYS A 13 5.87 6.14 6.62
C LYS A 13 6.96 6.90 5.86
N LYS A 14 7.84 7.62 6.58
CA LYS A 14 8.97 8.37 6.00
C LYS A 14 10.02 7.46 5.29
N LYS A 15 10.52 6.45 6.03
CA LYS A 15 11.49 5.40 5.63
C LYS A 15 10.96 4.41 4.58
N CYS A 16 11.78 3.67 3.82
CA CYS A 16 11.41 2.31 3.38
C CYS A 16 11.78 1.31 4.49
N CYS A 17 11.07 0.19 4.69
CA CYS A 17 11.49 -0.84 5.67
C CYS A 17 12.57 -1.79 5.14
N ARG A 18 12.79 -1.82 3.81
CA ARG A 18 13.73 -2.72 3.11
C ARG A 18 13.55 -4.23 3.41
N SER A 19 12.47 -4.62 4.08
CA SER A 19 12.14 -6.02 4.37
C SER A 19 11.71 -6.77 3.10
N LYS A 20 12.04 -8.07 2.97
CA LYS A 20 11.59 -8.95 1.88
C LYS A 20 10.08 -8.86 1.64
N LYS A 21 9.29 -8.85 2.73
CA LYS A 21 7.86 -8.55 2.70
C LYS A 21 7.63 -7.14 3.26
N ARG A 22 7.43 -6.16 2.38
CA ARG A 22 7.28 -4.75 2.79
C ARG A 22 6.07 -4.55 3.71
N CYS A 23 6.16 -3.60 4.65
CA CYS A 23 5.04 -3.26 5.53
C CYS A 23 3.91 -2.54 4.76
N LYS A 24 2.67 -2.61 5.26
CA LYS A 24 1.47 -2.08 4.57
C LYS A 24 1.55 -0.57 4.29
N ILE A 25 2.29 0.17 5.11
CA ILE A 25 2.43 1.64 5.06
C ILE A 25 3.78 2.08 4.48
N CYS A 26 4.53 1.17 3.88
CA CYS A 26 5.82 1.49 3.27
C CYS A 26 5.61 2.48 2.11
N PRO A 27 6.42 3.54 1.95
CA PRO A 27 6.25 4.52 0.89
C PRO A 27 6.26 3.87 -0.49
N VAL A 28 7.08 2.83 -0.70
CA VAL A 28 7.09 2.04 -1.95
C VAL A 28 5.76 1.31 -2.19
N VAL A 29 5.17 0.74 -1.14
CA VAL A 29 3.88 0.04 -1.24
C VAL A 29 2.76 1.03 -1.54
N ILE A 30 2.73 2.16 -0.84
CA ILE A 30 1.75 3.23 -1.08
C ILE A 30 1.89 3.78 -2.50
N HIS A 31 3.12 4.05 -2.96
CA HIS A 31 3.37 4.51 -4.32
C HIS A 31 2.87 3.50 -5.37
N ARG A 32 3.16 2.20 -5.19
CA ARG A 32 2.66 1.14 -6.09
C ARG A 32 1.14 1.07 -6.10
N LEU A 33 0.50 1.17 -4.93
CA LEU A 33 -0.97 1.15 -4.82
C LEU A 33 -1.63 2.38 -5.46
N ARG A 34 -1.01 3.57 -5.33
CA ARG A 34 -1.46 4.78 -6.02
C ARG A 34 -1.34 4.63 -7.54
N LYS A 35 -0.20 4.14 -8.02
CA LYS A 35 0.04 3.92 -9.46
C LYS A 35 -0.95 2.91 -10.06
N SER A 36 -1.39 1.93 -9.28
CA SER A 36 -2.38 0.94 -9.73
C SER A 36 -3.83 1.36 -9.50
N GLY A 37 -4.11 2.58 -9.04
CA GLY A 37 -5.48 3.02 -8.74
C GLY A 37 -6.18 2.19 -7.64
N ALA A 38 -5.44 1.47 -6.81
CA ALA A 38 -6.02 0.43 -5.94
C ALA A 38 -6.89 0.99 -4.80
N PHE A 39 -6.81 2.30 -4.52
CA PHE A 39 -7.59 2.92 -3.47
C PHE A 39 -9.05 3.16 -3.86
N GLU A 40 -9.34 3.30 -5.15
CA GLU A 40 -10.68 3.47 -5.72
C GLU A 40 -11.40 2.12 -5.93
N LEU A 41 -10.67 1.01 -5.83
CA LEU A 41 -11.23 -0.34 -5.98
C LEU A 41 -11.92 -0.82 -4.70
N ASP A 42 -12.75 -1.86 -4.84
CA ASP A 42 -13.35 -2.60 -3.73
C ASP A 42 -12.31 -3.15 -2.75
N ASP A 43 -12.74 -3.39 -1.51
CA ASP A 43 -11.89 -3.86 -0.42
C ASP A 43 -11.16 -5.19 -0.75
N ALA A 44 -11.82 -6.10 -1.49
CA ALA A 44 -11.22 -7.37 -1.94
C ALA A 44 -10.10 -7.15 -2.97
N ALA A 45 -10.34 -6.27 -3.94
CA ALA A 45 -9.36 -5.91 -4.95
C ALA A 45 -8.16 -5.16 -4.33
N LEU A 46 -8.41 -4.26 -3.39
CA LEU A 46 -7.38 -3.57 -2.62
C LEU A 46 -6.55 -4.56 -1.78
N ALA A 47 -7.17 -5.60 -1.19
CA ALA A 47 -6.42 -6.65 -0.48
C ALA A 47 -5.45 -7.41 -1.41
N LYS A 48 -5.90 -7.73 -2.64
CA LYS A 48 -5.09 -8.42 -3.66
C LYS A 48 -3.95 -7.52 -4.15
N ALA A 49 -4.25 -6.26 -4.46
CA ALA A 49 -3.27 -5.26 -4.86
C ALA A 49 -2.23 -5.03 -3.75
N LEU A 50 -2.64 -4.97 -2.48
CA LEU A 50 -1.74 -4.85 -1.33
C LEU A 50 -0.78 -6.03 -1.22
N LYS A 51 -1.27 -7.27 -1.39
CA LYS A 51 -0.40 -8.46 -1.40
C LYS A 51 0.65 -8.37 -2.51
N LYS A 52 0.27 -7.92 -3.72
CA LYS A 52 1.18 -7.72 -4.85
C LYS A 52 2.19 -6.60 -4.59
N ALA A 53 1.74 -5.44 -4.12
CA ALA A 53 2.58 -4.28 -3.85
C ALA A 53 3.65 -4.53 -2.77
N ARG A 54 3.38 -5.47 -1.84
CA ARG A 54 4.28 -5.83 -0.73
C ARG A 54 5.39 -6.84 -1.09
N LYS A 55 5.32 -7.50 -2.25
CA LYS A 55 6.41 -8.34 -2.77
C LYS A 55 7.59 -7.45 -3.18
N TRP A 56 8.83 -7.94 -3.03
CA TRP A 56 10.00 -7.13 -3.43
C TRP A 56 9.90 -6.80 -4.90
#